data_AF-A0A232LT17-F1
#
_entry.id   AF-A0A232LT17-F1
#
_cell.length_a   1.000
_cell.length_b   1.000
_cell.length_c   1.000
_cell.angle_alpha   90.00
_cell.angle_beta   90.00
_cell.angle_gamma   90.00
#
_symmetry.space_group_name_H-M   'P 1'
#
loop_
_entity.id
_entity.type
_entity.pdbx_description
1 polymer ?
#
loop_
_entity_poly.entity_id
_entity_poly.type
_entity_poly.pdbx_seq_one_letter_code
_entity_poly.pdbx_strand_id
1 'polypeptide(L)'
;MIQELQKPGSQSKLRVLMTTEALALGMDLLDIIQVVIYRFPKNLEPATLWQRGGRACRLGQDGKIIVLIEQWIKGHRKRLPTRHSEDSEELSSMDPDDEFEEEESAEGRQEGSRSTLEERRAKLPEFWYRFANEPGECLRKQFLDYFDEPEEFRGRTRYNQCCSNCNPEYQLDDPTRYLYNELGSKPGKMDDIIIKTLNDWGKEAVPIALSGFKFRSRVSSLLAEKESAKLATYIQHLTVSERESFQAKDLQTILGSWPWSNQLAEDLVGVLKTAYRVALTESITARSATLTTEHGQQGRKQLVTRPRSTPKCSACKQPGHNRLKCPMIE
;
A
#
# COMPACT_ATOMS: atom_id res chain seq x y z
N MET A 1 -16.73 3.88 -27.03
CA MET A 1 -15.52 4.11 -26.20
C MET A 1 -14.29 4.42 -27.06
N ILE A 2 -13.90 3.56 -28.01
CA ILE A 2 -12.73 3.79 -28.89
C ILE A 2 -12.81 5.12 -29.66
N GLN A 3 -13.99 5.45 -30.22
CA GLN A 3 -14.20 6.73 -30.93
C GLN A 3 -13.97 7.97 -30.04
N GLU A 4 -14.17 7.85 -28.72
CA GLU A 4 -13.94 8.97 -27.78
C GLU A 4 -12.46 9.18 -27.50
N LEU A 5 -11.66 8.11 -27.56
CA LEU A 5 -10.20 8.16 -27.37
C LEU A 5 -9.48 8.73 -28.60
N GLN A 6 -10.06 8.58 -29.79
CA GLN A 6 -9.51 9.12 -31.04
C GLN A 6 -9.81 10.61 -31.24
N LYS A 7 -10.66 11.21 -30.40
CA LYS A 7 -10.93 12.64 -30.47
C LYS A 7 -9.71 13.42 -29.96
N PRO A 8 -9.28 14.48 -30.66
CA PRO A 8 -8.19 15.33 -30.19
C PRO A 8 -8.55 15.99 -28.86
N GLY A 9 -7.54 16.22 -28.02
CA GLY A 9 -7.64 16.35 -26.58
C GLY A 9 -8.78 17.21 -26.06
N SER A 10 -8.98 18.42 -26.57
CA SER A 10 -10.05 19.32 -26.09
C SER A 10 -11.46 18.79 -26.33
N GLN A 11 -11.63 17.90 -27.31
CA GLN A 11 -12.92 17.31 -27.72
C GLN A 11 -13.24 16.01 -27.00
N SER A 12 -12.24 15.31 -26.47
CA SER A 12 -12.46 14.09 -25.67
C SER A 12 -12.89 14.45 -24.25
N LYS A 13 -13.94 13.79 -23.75
CA LYS A 13 -14.30 13.84 -22.33
C LYS A 13 -13.36 12.99 -21.47
N LEU A 14 -12.62 12.07 -22.07
CA LEU A 14 -11.68 11.20 -21.39
C LEU A 14 -10.34 11.94 -21.27
N ARG A 15 -9.90 12.17 -20.03
CA ARG A 15 -8.63 12.87 -19.73
C ARG A 15 -7.52 11.94 -19.30
N VAL A 16 -7.88 10.77 -18.77
CA VAL A 16 -6.95 9.78 -18.25
C VAL A 16 -7.34 8.42 -18.82
N LEU A 17 -6.34 7.71 -19.32
CA LEU A 17 -6.48 6.36 -19.82
C LEU A 17 -5.53 5.46 -19.03
N MET A 18 -6.10 4.48 -18.32
CA MET A 18 -5.34 3.46 -17.59
C MET A 18 -5.29 2.20 -18.46
N THR A 19 -4.10 1.76 -18.85
CA THR A 19 -3.95 0.60 -19.73
C THR A 19 -2.84 -0.32 -19.27
N THR A 20 -2.93 -1.58 -19.72
CA THR A 20 -1.78 -2.48 -19.77
C THR A 20 -0.87 -2.13 -20.95
N GLU A 21 0.29 -2.78 -21.04
CA GLU A 21 1.25 -2.58 -22.12
C GLU A 21 0.67 -2.88 -23.50
N ALA A 22 0.00 -4.04 -23.66
CA ALA A 22 -0.54 -4.46 -24.94
C ALA A 22 -1.53 -3.44 -25.51
N LEU A 23 -2.37 -2.86 -24.65
CA LEU A 23 -3.35 -1.86 -25.06
C LEU A 23 -2.69 -0.50 -25.34
N ALA A 24 -1.69 -0.09 -24.56
CA ALA A 24 -0.95 1.15 -24.81
C ALA A 24 -0.24 1.15 -26.17
N LEU A 25 0.33 0.00 -26.57
CA LEU A 25 1.09 -0.11 -27.81
C LEU A 25 0.22 -0.10 -29.06
N GLY A 26 -0.99 -0.68 -28.97
CA GLY A 26 -1.95 -0.75 -30.08
C GLY A 26 -2.71 0.55 -30.35
N MET A 27 -2.57 1.56 -29.48
CA MET A 27 -3.23 2.84 -29.63
C MET A 27 -2.25 3.92 -30.12
N ASP A 28 -2.59 4.60 -31.21
CA ASP A 28 -1.85 5.76 -31.70
C ASP A 28 -2.58 7.05 -31.34
N LEU A 29 -2.30 7.54 -30.13
CA LEU A 29 -2.78 8.83 -29.63
C LEU A 29 -1.63 9.83 -29.72
N LEU A 30 -1.79 10.86 -30.56
CA LEU A 30 -0.72 11.82 -30.85
C LEU A 30 -0.58 12.92 -29.80
N ASP A 31 -1.67 13.21 -29.07
CA ASP A 31 -1.85 14.35 -28.20
C ASP A 31 -1.61 14.05 -26.70
N ILE A 32 -0.96 12.93 -26.39
CA ILE A 32 -0.57 12.60 -25.03
C ILE A 32 0.49 13.59 -24.53
N ILE A 33 0.18 14.36 -23.48
CA ILE A 33 1.15 15.28 -22.84
C ILE A 33 1.92 14.64 -21.68
N GLN A 34 1.36 13.61 -21.06
CA GLN A 34 1.93 12.99 -19.86
C GLN A 34 1.68 11.50 -19.85
N VAL A 35 2.74 10.75 -19.57
CA VAL A 35 2.69 9.30 -19.33
C VAL A 35 3.12 9.05 -17.89
N VAL A 36 2.31 8.30 -17.15
CA VAL A 36 2.64 7.83 -15.81
C VAL A 36 2.85 6.32 -15.87
N ILE A 37 4.07 5.89 -15.57
CA ILE A 37 4.47 4.48 -15.56
C ILE A 37 4.43 4.02 -14.11
N TYR A 38 3.40 3.24 -13.78
CA TYR A 38 3.23 2.63 -12.48
C TYR A 38 3.94 1.28 -12.45
N ARG A 39 4.99 1.17 -11.61
CA ARG A 39 5.92 0.02 -11.50
C ARG A 39 6.82 -0.16 -12.72
N PHE A 40 7.92 -0.90 -12.54
CA PHE A 40 8.81 -1.24 -13.65
C PHE A 40 8.19 -2.28 -14.60
N PRO A 41 8.62 -2.32 -15.87
CA PRO A 41 8.25 -3.39 -16.79
C PRO A 41 8.58 -4.78 -16.22
N LYS A 42 7.71 -5.78 -16.44
CA LYS A 42 7.94 -7.15 -15.96
C LYS A 42 9.23 -7.76 -16.53
N ASN A 43 9.55 -7.47 -17.80
CA ASN A 43 10.78 -7.93 -18.44
C ASN A 43 12.04 -7.18 -18.02
N LEU A 44 11.91 -6.10 -17.24
CA LEU A 44 13.01 -5.23 -16.85
C LEU A 44 13.87 -4.77 -18.05
N GLU A 45 13.28 -4.67 -19.24
CA GLU A 45 13.95 -4.12 -20.41
C GLU A 45 13.75 -2.59 -20.44
N PRO A 46 14.83 -1.79 -20.45
CA PRO A 46 14.73 -0.33 -20.56
C PRO A 46 13.97 0.12 -21.82
N ALA A 47 14.06 -0.65 -22.91
CA ALA A 47 13.29 -0.46 -24.14
C ALA A 47 11.79 -0.37 -23.87
N THR A 48 11.25 -1.20 -22.99
CA THR A 48 9.83 -1.19 -22.65
C THR A 48 9.43 0.13 -22.00
N LEU A 49 10.22 0.64 -21.05
CA LEU A 49 9.93 1.93 -20.41
C LEU A 49 10.06 3.08 -21.42
N TRP A 50 11.13 3.05 -22.23
CA TRP A 50 11.39 4.07 -23.24
C TRP A 50 10.26 4.16 -24.27
N GLN A 51 9.80 3.02 -24.79
CA GLN A 51 8.68 2.95 -25.73
C GLN A 51 7.35 3.42 -25.12
N ARG A 52 7.09 3.09 -23.85
CA ARG A 52 5.90 3.56 -23.12
C ARG A 52 5.94 5.07 -22.91
N GLY A 53 7.07 5.59 -22.43
CA GLY A 53 7.27 7.02 -22.20
C GLY A 53 7.24 7.84 -23.50
N GLY A 54 7.82 7.32 -24.58
CA GLY A 54 7.85 7.92 -25.91
C GLY A 54 6.49 8.01 -26.63
N ARG A 55 5.40 7.57 -25.97
CA ARG A 55 4.03 7.88 -26.42
C ARG A 55 3.64 9.32 -26.10
N ALA A 56 4.29 9.96 -25.13
CA ALA A 56 4.09 11.38 -24.89
C ALA A 56 4.68 12.22 -26.04
N CYS A 57 3.96 13.27 -26.41
CA CYS A 57 4.45 14.40 -27.19
C CYS A 57 4.93 14.10 -28.60
N ARG A 58 4.22 13.19 -29.28
CA ARG A 58 4.42 12.90 -30.69
C ARG A 58 4.18 14.09 -31.62
N LEU A 59 3.40 15.08 -31.17
CA LEU A 59 3.19 16.35 -31.88
C LEU A 59 4.33 17.37 -31.69
N GLY A 60 5.41 17.03 -30.98
CA GLY A 60 6.55 17.91 -30.77
C GLY A 60 6.36 19.00 -29.71
N GLN A 61 5.29 18.89 -28.90
CA GLN A 61 5.06 19.75 -27.74
C GLN A 61 5.84 19.26 -26.51
N ASP A 62 5.89 20.05 -25.44
CA ASP A 62 6.55 19.65 -24.19
C ASP A 62 5.75 18.55 -23.47
N GLY A 63 6.46 17.50 -23.05
CA GLY A 63 5.87 16.29 -22.47
C GLY A 63 6.55 15.81 -21.20
N LYS A 64 5.84 14.98 -20.45
CA LYS A 64 6.34 14.41 -19.20
C LYS A 64 6.23 12.90 -19.18
N ILE A 65 7.32 12.26 -18.75
CA ILE A 65 7.34 10.85 -18.38
C ILE A 65 7.56 10.80 -16.88
N ILE A 66 6.57 10.30 -16.15
CA ILE A 66 6.62 10.13 -14.70
C ILE A 66 6.76 8.64 -14.43
N VAL A 67 7.84 8.25 -13.74
CA VAL A 67 8.08 6.86 -13.35
C VAL A 67 7.90 6.74 -11.84
N LEU A 68 6.96 5.90 -11.41
CA LEU A 68 6.72 5.61 -10.01
C LEU A 68 7.53 4.37 -9.62
N ILE A 69 8.63 4.62 -8.89
CA ILE A 69 9.58 3.59 -8.47
C ILE A 69 9.15 3.03 -7.11
N GLU A 70 9.11 1.71 -7.00
CA GLU A 70 8.76 1.03 -5.76
C GLU A 70 9.84 1.21 -4.68
N GLN A 71 9.42 1.37 -3.43
CA GLN A 71 10.32 1.68 -2.32
C GLN A 71 11.39 0.60 -2.10
N TRP A 72 11.07 -0.67 -2.38
CA TRP A 72 11.99 -1.78 -2.18
C TRP A 72 13.24 -1.70 -3.07
N ILE A 73 13.18 -0.97 -4.19
CA ILE A 73 14.28 -0.81 -5.16
C ILE A 73 15.34 0.16 -4.64
N LYS A 74 14.92 1.11 -3.81
CA LYS A 74 15.82 2.11 -3.23
C LYS A 74 16.64 1.51 -2.09
N GLY A 75 17.94 1.79 -2.07
CA GLY A 75 18.85 1.46 -0.97
C GLY A 75 20.08 0.68 -1.41
N HIS A 76 20.85 0.23 -0.41
CA HIS A 76 22.06 -0.55 -0.66
C HIS A 76 21.73 -1.91 -1.29
N ARG A 77 22.59 -2.37 -2.21
CA ARG A 77 22.60 -3.74 -2.72
C ARG A 77 24.00 -4.33 -2.54
N LYS A 78 24.08 -5.63 -2.28
CA LYS A 78 25.36 -6.35 -2.33
C LYS A 78 25.86 -6.32 -3.77
N ARG A 79 27.11 -5.90 -3.96
CA ARG A 79 27.79 -6.13 -5.24
C ARG A 79 27.92 -7.64 -5.40
N LEU A 80 27.25 -8.20 -6.41
CA LEU A 80 27.53 -9.56 -6.81
C LEU A 80 29.02 -9.63 -7.20
N PRO A 81 29.78 -10.63 -6.74
CA PRO A 81 31.14 -10.81 -7.19
C PRO A 81 31.09 -10.92 -8.72
N THR A 82 31.76 -9.99 -9.41
CA THR A 82 31.84 -9.93 -10.87
C THR A 82 32.41 -11.26 -11.34
N ARG A 83 31.55 -12.20 -11.72
CA ARG A 83 31.98 -13.41 -12.40
C ARG A 83 32.38 -12.93 -13.80
N HIS A 84 33.68 -12.77 -14.00
CA HIS A 84 34.28 -12.70 -15.32
C HIS A 84 34.03 -14.06 -16.01
N SER A 85 32.82 -14.27 -16.54
CA SER A 85 32.59 -15.29 -17.55
C SER A 85 32.26 -14.55 -18.84
N GLU A 86 33.17 -14.63 -19.79
CA GLU A 86 33.07 -14.06 -21.13
C GLU A 86 32.01 -14.77 -22.01
N ASP A 87 31.21 -15.68 -21.44
CA ASP A 87 30.15 -16.41 -22.11
C ASP A 87 28.90 -16.50 -21.21
N SER A 88 27.98 -15.53 -21.28
CA SER A 88 26.60 -15.75 -20.79
C SER A 88 25.63 -14.70 -21.35
N GLU A 89 25.14 -14.94 -22.57
CA GLU A 89 23.87 -14.38 -23.07
C GLU A 89 22.64 -15.13 -22.50
N GLU A 90 22.80 -15.93 -21.45
CA GLU A 90 21.65 -16.43 -20.69
C GLU A 90 21.19 -15.33 -19.72
N LEU A 91 20.42 -14.38 -20.26
CA LEU A 91 19.48 -13.59 -19.48
C LEU A 91 18.62 -14.55 -18.67
N SER A 92 19.04 -14.76 -17.41
CA SER A 92 18.28 -15.39 -16.34
C SER A 92 16.87 -14.85 -16.42
N SER A 93 15.97 -15.64 -17.01
CA SER A 93 14.54 -15.40 -17.01
C SER A 93 14.14 -15.30 -15.55
N MET A 94 13.99 -14.07 -15.04
CA MET A 94 13.25 -13.89 -13.81
C MET A 94 11.88 -14.46 -14.11
N ASP A 95 11.57 -15.63 -13.54
CA ASP A 95 10.28 -16.26 -13.73
C ASP A 95 9.22 -15.22 -13.36
N PRO A 96 8.42 -14.75 -14.33
CA PRO A 96 7.40 -13.74 -14.08
C PRO A 96 6.27 -14.27 -13.17
N ASP A 97 6.33 -15.57 -12.84
CA ASP A 97 5.42 -16.31 -11.98
C ASP A 97 5.85 -16.36 -10.51
N ASP A 98 7.02 -15.82 -10.13
CA ASP A 98 7.26 -15.35 -8.75
C ASP A 98 6.54 -13.99 -8.58
N GLU A 99 5.29 -14.00 -9.05
CA GLU A 99 4.36 -12.90 -9.08
C GLU A 99 4.17 -12.50 -7.63
N PHE A 100 4.49 -11.24 -7.36
CA PHE A 100 4.28 -10.57 -6.10
C PHE A 100 2.79 -10.61 -5.75
N GLU A 101 2.33 -11.74 -5.20
CA GLU A 101 1.28 -11.69 -4.22
C GLU A 101 1.89 -10.94 -3.04
N GLU A 102 1.63 -9.63 -2.95
CA GLU A 102 1.56 -8.92 -1.68
C GLU A 102 0.46 -9.63 -0.85
N GLU A 103 0.75 -10.84 -0.37
CA GLU A 103 -0.08 -11.52 0.61
C GLU A 103 0.13 -10.78 1.94
N GLU A 104 -0.68 -9.74 2.11
CA GLU A 104 -1.13 -9.23 3.40
C GLU A 104 -2.05 -10.23 4.12
N SER A 105 -2.19 -11.47 3.62
CA SER A 105 -2.84 -12.56 4.34
C SER A 105 -1.87 -13.20 5.32
N ALA A 106 -1.99 -12.77 6.58
CA ALA A 106 -1.61 -13.58 7.72
C ALA A 106 -2.28 -14.97 7.62
N GLU A 107 -1.55 -15.98 8.08
CA GLU A 107 -2.00 -17.37 8.28
C GLU A 107 -1.74 -18.34 7.10
N GLY A 108 -0.50 -18.88 7.09
CA GLY A 108 -0.35 -20.33 6.92
C GLY A 108 0.35 -20.86 5.67
N ARG A 109 1.30 -20.16 5.06
CA ARG A 109 2.17 -20.73 4.01
C ARG A 109 3.57 -21.04 4.53
N GLN A 110 4.06 -22.20 4.12
CA GLN A 110 5.35 -22.81 4.46
C GLN A 110 6.50 -21.78 4.40
N GLU A 111 7.41 -21.87 5.37
CA GLU A 111 8.61 -21.04 5.53
C GLU A 111 9.61 -21.25 4.38
N GLY A 112 9.25 -20.85 3.16
CA GLY A 112 10.24 -20.48 2.17
C GLY A 112 10.98 -19.26 2.71
N SER A 113 12.29 -19.36 2.91
CA SER A 113 13.15 -18.26 3.33
C SER A 113 12.88 -17.04 2.45
N ARG A 114 12.10 -16.07 2.95
CA ARG A 114 11.80 -14.82 2.25
C ARG A 114 13.13 -14.13 1.95
N SER A 115 13.46 -14.01 0.66
CA SER A 115 14.67 -13.30 0.24
C SER A 115 14.70 -11.90 0.85
N THR A 116 15.87 -11.50 1.33
CA THR A 116 16.02 -10.17 1.94
C THR A 116 15.87 -9.08 0.87
N LEU A 117 15.44 -7.87 1.23
CA LEU A 117 15.35 -6.76 0.28
C LEU A 117 16.67 -6.48 -0.43
N GLU A 118 17.78 -6.67 0.30
CA GLU A 118 19.13 -6.50 -0.23
C GLU A 118 19.46 -7.57 -1.30
N GLU A 119 19.10 -8.83 -1.08
CA GLU A 119 19.22 -9.90 -2.07
C GLU A 119 18.35 -9.63 -3.30
N ARG A 120 17.13 -9.12 -3.09
CA ARG A 120 16.23 -8.73 -4.19
C ARG A 120 16.83 -7.63 -5.04
N ARG A 121 17.43 -6.60 -4.43
CA ARG A 121 18.13 -5.53 -5.17
C ARG A 121 19.40 -6.03 -5.86
N ALA A 122 20.08 -7.04 -5.30
CA ALA A 122 21.26 -7.62 -5.94
C ALA A 122 20.91 -8.33 -7.27
N LYS A 123 19.67 -8.79 -7.42
CA LYS A 123 19.15 -9.39 -8.67
C LYS A 123 18.66 -8.36 -9.69
N LEU A 124 18.54 -7.07 -9.33
CA LEU A 124 18.10 -6.05 -10.28
C LEU A 124 19.16 -5.81 -11.35
N PRO A 125 18.77 -5.70 -12.63
CA PRO A 125 19.68 -5.25 -13.68
C PRO A 125 20.34 -3.92 -13.33
N GLU A 126 21.61 -3.78 -13.73
CA GLU A 126 22.43 -2.62 -13.40
C GLU A 126 21.74 -1.30 -13.74
N PHE A 127 21.16 -1.25 -14.94
CA PHE A 127 20.42 -0.09 -15.42
C PHE A 127 19.37 0.40 -14.42
N TRP A 128 18.48 -0.48 -13.96
CA TRP A 128 17.38 -0.09 -13.06
C TRP A 128 17.87 0.31 -11.67
N TYR A 129 18.90 -0.37 -11.18
CA TYR A 129 19.49 -0.01 -9.90
C TYR A 129 20.05 1.42 -9.96
N ARG A 130 20.84 1.73 -11.00
CA ARG A 130 21.42 3.06 -11.22
C ARG A 130 20.34 4.11 -11.43
N PHE A 131 19.35 3.81 -12.27
CA PHE A 131 18.18 4.67 -12.53
C PHE A 131 17.45 5.10 -11.26
N ALA A 132 17.30 4.18 -10.30
CA ALA A 132 16.60 4.46 -9.05
C ALA A 132 17.47 5.04 -7.92
N ASN A 133 18.79 4.80 -7.94
CA ASN A 133 19.67 5.05 -6.78
C ASN A 133 20.82 6.03 -7.05
N GLU A 134 21.05 6.50 -8.28
CA GLU A 134 22.13 7.44 -8.61
C GLU A 134 21.58 8.86 -8.93
N PRO A 135 21.25 9.68 -7.90
CA PRO A 135 20.64 11.00 -8.11
C PRO A 135 21.56 12.01 -8.82
N GLY A 136 22.87 11.73 -8.88
CA GLY A 136 23.86 12.59 -9.54
C GLY A 136 23.95 12.41 -11.05
N GLU A 137 23.29 11.40 -11.62
CA GLU A 137 23.36 11.13 -13.05
C GLU A 137 22.07 11.52 -13.78
N CYS A 138 22.22 12.08 -14.97
CA CYS A 138 21.08 12.43 -15.83
C CYS A 138 20.32 11.17 -16.27
N LEU A 139 19.01 11.12 -15.99
CA LEU A 139 18.16 9.98 -16.39
C LEU A 139 18.12 9.78 -17.91
N ARG A 140 18.08 10.86 -18.69
CA ARG A 140 18.15 10.78 -20.16
C ARG A 140 19.48 10.18 -20.61
N LYS A 141 20.59 10.59 -20.00
CA LYS A 141 21.92 10.07 -20.34
C LYS A 141 21.99 8.56 -20.12
N GLN A 142 21.43 8.04 -19.02
CA GLN A 142 21.40 6.59 -18.78
C GLN A 142 20.72 5.81 -19.92
N PHE A 143 19.59 6.32 -20.45
CA PHE A 143 18.94 5.70 -21.62
C PHE A 143 19.78 5.80 -22.89
N LEU A 144 20.39 6.95 -23.17
CA LEU A 144 21.26 7.13 -24.33
C LEU A 144 22.51 6.23 -24.25
N ASP A 145 23.09 6.08 -23.06
CA ASP A 145 24.21 5.17 -22.82
C ASP A 145 23.79 3.70 -22.99
N TYR A 146 22.59 3.32 -22.54
CA TYR A 146 22.08 1.95 -22.67
C TYR A 146 21.82 1.55 -24.14
N PHE A 147 21.32 2.45 -24.98
CA PHE A 147 21.06 2.19 -26.39
C PHE A 147 22.25 2.49 -27.32
N ASP A 148 23.41 2.85 -26.76
CA ASP A 148 24.61 3.27 -27.51
C ASP A 148 24.31 4.40 -28.52
N GLU A 149 23.51 5.38 -28.08
CA GLU A 149 23.07 6.46 -28.94
C GLU A 149 24.21 7.45 -29.25
N PRO A 150 24.37 7.86 -30.52
CA PRO A 150 25.38 8.83 -30.95
C PRO A 150 25.44 10.12 -30.14
N GLU A 151 26.64 10.73 -30.08
CA GLU A 151 26.90 11.96 -29.32
C GLU A 151 26.03 13.15 -29.76
N GLU A 152 25.57 13.16 -31.01
CA GLU A 152 24.65 14.18 -31.53
C GLU A 152 23.31 14.25 -30.78
N PHE A 153 22.84 13.13 -30.20
CA PHE A 153 21.62 13.10 -29.38
C PHE A 153 21.85 13.59 -27.94
N ARG A 154 23.11 13.72 -27.52
CA ARG A 154 23.51 14.15 -26.18
C ARG A 154 23.61 15.68 -26.07
N GLY A 155 24.02 16.35 -27.15
CA GLY A 155 24.39 17.77 -27.14
C GLY A 155 23.27 18.82 -27.09
N ARG A 156 21.99 18.48 -26.87
CA ARG A 156 20.87 19.43 -27.08
C ARG A 156 19.78 19.50 -26.01
N THR A 157 19.94 18.86 -24.86
CA THR A 157 18.88 18.91 -23.85
C THR A 157 18.94 20.24 -23.09
N ARG A 158 17.89 21.06 -23.21
CA ARG A 158 17.77 22.25 -22.37
C ARG A 158 17.69 21.81 -20.92
N TYR A 159 18.46 22.44 -20.04
CA TYR A 159 18.53 22.08 -18.62
C TYR A 159 17.14 22.05 -17.96
N ASN A 160 16.29 23.03 -18.30
CA ASN A 160 14.90 23.15 -17.86
C ASN A 160 13.92 22.18 -18.58
N GLN A 161 14.38 21.18 -19.31
CA GLN A 161 13.53 20.17 -19.97
C GLN A 161 14.11 18.76 -19.82
N CYS A 162 15.11 18.57 -18.96
CA CYS A 162 15.88 17.33 -18.91
C CYS A 162 15.22 16.24 -18.04
N CYS A 163 15.50 16.21 -16.74
CA CYS A 163 14.95 15.22 -15.81
C CYS A 163 15.07 15.72 -14.36
N SER A 164 14.46 15.00 -13.40
CA SER A 164 14.49 15.35 -11.98
C SER A 164 15.90 15.38 -11.36
N ASN A 165 16.83 14.57 -11.87
CA ASN A 165 18.22 14.58 -11.39
C ASN A 165 19.00 15.81 -11.87
N CYS A 166 18.66 16.34 -13.06
CA CYS A 166 19.26 17.57 -13.55
C CYS A 166 18.55 18.79 -12.97
N ASN A 167 17.21 18.77 -12.91
CA ASN A 167 16.39 19.82 -12.35
C ASN A 167 15.56 19.26 -11.17
N PRO A 168 16.00 19.50 -9.91
CA PRO A 168 15.30 19.03 -8.72
C PRO A 168 13.86 19.54 -8.58
N GLU A 169 13.47 20.62 -9.27
CA GLU A 169 12.07 21.10 -9.27
C GLU A 169 11.09 20.08 -9.90
N TYR A 170 11.59 19.13 -10.69
CA TYR A 170 10.78 18.05 -11.25
C TYR A 170 10.71 16.81 -10.35
N GLN A 171 11.39 16.83 -9.21
CA GLN A 171 11.25 15.76 -8.23
C GLN A 171 9.86 15.85 -7.59
N LEU A 172 9.07 14.80 -7.78
CA LEU A 172 7.80 14.68 -7.09
C LEU A 172 8.05 14.46 -5.60
N ASP A 173 7.25 15.13 -4.78
CA ASP A 173 7.17 14.85 -3.35
C ASP A 173 6.79 13.39 -3.09
N ASP A 174 7.08 12.92 -1.88
CA ASP A 174 6.63 11.61 -1.41
C ASP A 174 5.11 11.48 -1.57
N PRO A 175 4.63 10.60 -2.47
CA PRO A 175 3.21 10.48 -2.77
C PRO A 175 2.41 10.00 -1.56
N THR A 176 3.05 9.41 -0.54
CA THR A 176 2.38 9.02 0.70
C THR A 176 1.79 10.19 1.47
N ARG A 177 2.29 11.42 1.23
CA ARG A 177 1.69 12.65 1.77
C ARG A 177 0.32 12.98 1.16
N TYR A 178 0.06 12.46 -0.04
CA TYR A 178 -1.18 12.65 -0.78
C TYR A 178 -2.05 11.40 -0.82
N LEU A 179 -1.58 10.29 -0.22
CA LEU A 179 -2.42 9.13 0.04
C LEU A 179 -3.44 9.53 1.10
N TYR A 180 -4.62 9.90 0.63
CA TYR A 180 -5.81 9.90 1.46
C TYR A 180 -6.15 8.46 1.78
N ASN A 181 -5.50 7.93 2.80
CA ASN A 181 -6.04 6.80 3.51
C ASN A 181 -7.24 7.38 4.26
N GLU A 182 -8.46 7.01 3.85
CA GLU A 182 -9.54 6.92 4.82
C GLU A 182 -9.07 5.90 5.85
N LEU A 183 -8.27 6.37 6.82
CA LEU A 183 -8.08 5.72 8.09
C LEU A 183 -9.46 5.83 8.74
N GLY A 184 -10.39 4.99 8.28
CA GLY A 184 -11.57 4.66 9.04
C GLY A 184 -11.10 4.36 10.45
N SER A 185 -11.90 4.76 11.44
CA SER A 185 -11.60 4.49 12.85
C SER A 185 -11.05 3.07 12.97
N LYS A 186 -9.81 2.94 13.48
CA LYS A 186 -9.21 1.62 13.67
C LYS A 186 -10.24 0.74 14.39
N PRO A 187 -10.48 -0.49 13.92
CA PRO A 187 -11.49 -1.35 14.52
C PRO A 187 -11.22 -1.43 16.02
N GLY A 188 -12.24 -1.10 16.81
CA GLY A 188 -12.19 -1.29 18.25
C GLY A 188 -12.30 -2.77 18.59
N LYS A 189 -12.12 -3.11 19.87
CA LYS A 189 -12.30 -4.50 20.33
C LYS A 189 -13.67 -5.09 19.97
N MET A 190 -14.71 -4.25 19.90
CA MET A 190 -16.04 -4.68 19.46
C MET A 190 -16.08 -4.98 17.95
N ASP A 191 -15.42 -4.17 17.12
CA ASP A 191 -15.29 -4.47 15.68
C ASP A 191 -14.57 -5.79 15.49
N ASP A 192 -13.48 -6.05 16.22
CA ASP A 192 -12.71 -7.29 16.11
C ASP A 192 -13.56 -8.53 16.40
N ILE A 193 -14.42 -8.47 17.43
CA ILE A 193 -15.35 -9.56 17.77
C ILE A 193 -16.37 -9.77 16.65
N ILE A 194 -16.94 -8.67 16.11
CA ILE A 194 -17.91 -8.75 15.02
C ILE A 194 -17.26 -9.31 13.75
N ILE A 195 -16.10 -8.77 13.35
CA ILE A 195 -15.34 -9.23 12.18
C ILE A 195 -14.96 -10.70 12.31
N LYS A 196 -14.51 -11.14 13.49
CA LYS A 196 -14.23 -12.55 13.75
C LYS A 196 -15.47 -13.42 13.58
N THR A 197 -16.60 -13.00 14.15
CA THR A 197 -17.88 -13.72 14.03
C THR A 197 -18.35 -13.81 12.58
N LEU A 198 -18.21 -12.73 11.81
CA LEU A 198 -18.51 -12.71 10.37
C LEU A 198 -17.59 -13.64 9.58
N ASN A 199 -16.30 -13.69 9.93
CA ASN A 199 -15.35 -14.58 9.29
C ASN A 199 -15.66 -16.05 9.57
N ASP A 200 -16.05 -16.37 10.80
CA ASP A 200 -16.44 -17.72 11.19
C ASP A 200 -17.74 -18.16 10.49
N TRP A 201 -18.76 -17.29 10.45
CA TRP A 201 -19.95 -17.51 9.62
C TRP A 201 -19.61 -17.70 8.14
N GLY A 202 -18.71 -16.88 7.60
CA GLY A 202 -18.29 -16.96 6.21
C GLY A 202 -17.67 -18.32 5.85
N LYS A 203 -16.97 -18.97 6.78
CA LYS A 203 -16.41 -20.33 6.57
C LYS A 203 -17.52 -21.36 6.36
N GLU A 204 -18.65 -21.21 7.04
CA GLU A 204 -19.82 -22.10 6.94
C GLU A 204 -20.70 -21.76 5.73
N ALA A 205 -20.83 -20.47 5.40
CA ALA A 205 -21.65 -20.00 4.28
C ALA A 205 -20.98 -20.22 2.91
N VAL A 206 -19.65 -20.20 2.84
CA VAL A 206 -18.88 -20.37 1.59
C VAL A 206 -19.26 -21.65 0.82
N PRO A 207 -19.27 -22.85 1.45
CA PRO A 207 -19.68 -24.08 0.77
C PRO A 207 -21.12 -24.04 0.24
N ILE A 208 -22.02 -23.32 0.91
CA ILE A 208 -23.43 -23.22 0.54
C ILE A 208 -23.59 -22.34 -0.71
N ALA A 209 -23.01 -21.14 -0.68
CA ALA A 209 -23.08 -20.17 -1.77
C ALA A 209 -22.28 -20.60 -3.01
N LEU A 210 -21.17 -21.33 -2.81
CA LEU A 210 -20.24 -21.70 -3.87
C LEU A 210 -20.24 -23.20 -4.19
N SER A 211 -21.29 -23.93 -3.81
CA SER A 211 -21.42 -25.39 -4.00
C SER A 211 -21.26 -25.87 -5.46
N GLY A 212 -21.47 -25.00 -6.45
CA GLY A 212 -21.30 -25.29 -7.88
C GLY A 212 -19.93 -24.98 -8.47
N PHE A 213 -19.00 -24.40 -7.70
CA PHE A 213 -17.72 -23.93 -8.21
C PHE A 213 -16.58 -24.90 -7.85
N LYS A 214 -15.61 -25.06 -8.77
CA LYS A 214 -14.48 -26.00 -8.63
C LYS A 214 -13.22 -25.39 -8.01
N PHE A 215 -13.27 -24.14 -7.56
CA PHE A 215 -12.10 -23.47 -6.97
C PHE A 215 -12.13 -23.52 -5.44
N ARG A 216 -10.97 -23.35 -4.82
CA ARG A 216 -10.84 -23.22 -3.36
C ARG A 216 -11.33 -21.85 -2.93
N SER A 217 -12.59 -21.79 -2.52
CA SER A 217 -13.23 -20.56 -2.07
C SER A 217 -12.62 -20.04 -0.76
N ARG A 218 -12.47 -18.73 -0.64
CA ARG A 218 -12.06 -18.04 0.59
C ARG A 218 -13.27 -17.28 1.17
N VAL A 219 -13.25 -16.97 2.46
CA VAL A 219 -14.28 -16.12 3.09
C VAL A 219 -14.39 -14.76 2.40
N SER A 220 -13.26 -14.22 1.94
CA SER A 220 -13.18 -12.98 1.17
C SER A 220 -13.92 -13.02 -0.17
N SER A 221 -14.30 -14.21 -0.67
CA SER A 221 -15.16 -14.37 -1.84
C SER A 221 -16.64 -14.08 -1.54
N LEU A 222 -17.07 -14.18 -0.27
CA LEU A 222 -18.40 -13.77 0.15
C LEU A 222 -18.42 -12.32 0.65
N LEU A 223 -17.48 -11.97 1.52
CA LEU A 223 -17.44 -10.68 2.18
C LEU A 223 -15.98 -10.23 2.28
N ALA A 224 -15.61 -9.20 1.52
CA ALA A 224 -14.25 -8.68 1.56
C ALA A 224 -13.94 -8.09 2.95
N GLU A 225 -12.68 -8.08 3.37
CA GLU A 225 -12.29 -7.56 4.69
C GLU A 225 -12.78 -6.14 4.95
N LYS A 226 -12.69 -5.28 3.92
CA LYS A 226 -13.22 -3.91 3.95
C LYS A 226 -14.73 -3.85 4.15
N GLU A 227 -15.48 -4.83 3.66
CA GLU A 227 -16.93 -4.92 3.80
C GLU A 227 -17.31 -5.42 5.19
N SER A 228 -16.60 -6.42 5.72
CA SER A 228 -16.71 -6.86 7.11
C SER A 228 -16.47 -5.71 8.09
N ALA A 229 -15.41 -4.92 7.87
CA ALA A 229 -15.11 -3.74 8.68
C ALA A 229 -16.24 -2.68 8.59
N LYS A 230 -16.73 -2.38 7.36
CA LYS A 230 -17.85 -1.45 7.17
C LYS A 230 -19.11 -1.90 7.92
N LEU A 231 -19.46 -3.19 7.86
CA LEU A 231 -20.61 -3.73 8.58
C LEU A 231 -20.44 -3.66 10.10
N ALA A 232 -19.26 -4.03 10.60
CA ALA A 232 -18.94 -3.99 12.03
C ALA A 232 -19.02 -2.56 12.59
N THR A 233 -18.50 -1.59 11.84
CA THR A 233 -18.63 -0.17 12.20
C THR A 233 -20.08 0.29 12.11
N TYR A 234 -20.79 -0.01 11.02
CA TYR A 234 -22.16 0.44 10.81
C TYR A 234 -23.10 -0.02 11.93
N ILE A 235 -23.07 -1.32 12.28
CA ILE A 235 -24.00 -1.87 13.28
C ILE A 235 -23.76 -1.33 14.70
N GLN A 236 -22.54 -0.89 15.00
CA GLN A 236 -22.23 -0.23 16.26
C GLN A 236 -22.83 1.18 16.36
N HIS A 237 -22.91 1.88 15.23
CA HIS A 237 -23.46 3.25 15.16
C HIS A 237 -24.99 3.28 15.16
N LEU A 238 -25.64 2.15 14.86
CA LEU A 238 -27.10 2.04 14.95
C LEU A 238 -27.57 2.18 16.41
N THR A 239 -28.70 2.87 16.59
CA THR A 239 -29.44 2.86 17.85
C THR A 239 -30.00 1.47 18.15
N VAL A 240 -30.42 1.24 19.39
CA VAL A 240 -31.03 -0.03 19.80
C VAL A 240 -32.26 -0.36 18.94
N SER A 241 -33.13 0.62 18.69
CA SER A 241 -34.32 0.44 17.85
C SER A 241 -33.97 0.13 16.39
N GLU A 242 -33.01 0.87 15.82
CA GLU A 242 -32.58 0.64 14.44
C GLU A 242 -31.96 -0.75 14.27
N ARG A 243 -31.15 -1.21 15.22
CA ARG A 243 -30.57 -2.55 15.21
C ARG A 243 -31.63 -3.65 15.22
N GLU A 244 -32.64 -3.53 16.06
CA GLU A 244 -33.71 -4.53 16.10
C GLU A 244 -34.50 -4.54 14.78
N SER A 245 -34.70 -3.37 14.17
CA SER A 245 -35.34 -3.23 12.86
C SER A 245 -34.46 -3.52 11.64
N PHE A 246 -33.15 -3.76 11.84
CA PHE A 246 -32.19 -3.99 10.75
C PHE A 246 -32.57 -5.25 9.96
N GLN A 247 -32.72 -5.12 8.64
CA GLN A 247 -33.23 -6.13 7.71
C GLN A 247 -32.28 -6.35 6.53
N ALA A 248 -32.52 -7.40 5.74
CA ALA A 248 -31.71 -7.72 4.57
C ALA A 248 -31.61 -6.57 3.56
N LYS A 249 -32.67 -5.76 3.41
CA LYS A 249 -32.67 -4.58 2.54
C LYS A 249 -31.64 -3.51 2.96
N ASP A 250 -31.34 -3.42 4.24
CA ASP A 250 -30.40 -2.43 4.76
C ASP A 250 -28.95 -2.80 4.43
N LEU A 251 -28.66 -4.10 4.25
CA LEU A 251 -27.37 -4.57 3.75
C LEU A 251 -27.07 -4.03 2.35
N GLN A 252 -28.09 -3.87 1.50
CA GLN A 252 -27.90 -3.35 0.14
C GLN A 252 -27.40 -1.89 0.14
N THR A 253 -27.80 -1.10 1.13
CA THR A 253 -27.31 0.27 1.31
C THR A 253 -25.83 0.31 1.70
N ILE A 254 -25.34 -0.70 2.42
CA ILE A 254 -23.97 -0.77 2.95
C ILE A 254 -23.01 -1.46 1.97
N LEU A 255 -23.43 -2.60 1.43
CA LEU A 255 -22.64 -3.47 0.56
C LEU A 255 -22.87 -3.19 -0.93
N GLY A 256 -23.86 -2.37 -1.28
CA GLY A 256 -24.25 -2.14 -2.67
C GLY A 256 -24.83 -3.39 -3.32
N SER A 257 -24.43 -3.65 -4.56
CA SER A 257 -24.83 -4.83 -5.33
C SER A 257 -24.05 -6.07 -4.89
N TRP A 258 -24.35 -6.57 -3.69
CA TRP A 258 -23.75 -7.77 -3.13
C TRP A 258 -24.35 -9.03 -3.79
N PRO A 259 -23.57 -9.85 -4.53
CA PRO A 259 -24.12 -10.93 -5.36
C PRO A 259 -24.92 -11.99 -4.60
N TRP A 260 -24.61 -12.16 -3.31
CA TRP A 260 -25.18 -13.19 -2.45
C TRP A 260 -26.44 -12.73 -1.71
N SER A 261 -26.94 -11.51 -2.00
CA SER A 261 -28.06 -10.91 -1.26
C SER A 261 -29.31 -11.80 -1.23
N ASN A 262 -29.63 -12.46 -2.33
CA ASN A 262 -30.85 -13.27 -2.44
C ASN A 262 -30.77 -14.58 -1.65
N GLN A 263 -29.55 -15.06 -1.35
CA GLN A 263 -29.34 -16.36 -0.70
C GLN A 263 -28.93 -16.22 0.76
N LEU A 264 -28.10 -15.23 1.09
CA LEU A 264 -27.40 -15.14 2.37
C LEU A 264 -27.75 -13.88 3.19
N ALA A 265 -28.54 -12.93 2.68
CA ALA A 265 -28.75 -11.66 3.37
C ALA A 265 -29.47 -11.79 4.72
N GLU A 266 -30.53 -12.59 4.80
CA GLU A 266 -31.26 -12.79 6.06
C GLU A 266 -30.39 -13.47 7.12
N ASP A 267 -29.60 -14.45 6.70
CA ASP A 267 -28.66 -15.16 7.57
C ASP A 267 -27.56 -14.23 8.09
N LEU A 268 -26.95 -13.44 7.17
CA LEU A 268 -25.95 -12.43 7.54
C LEU A 268 -26.50 -11.37 8.52
N VAL A 269 -27.76 -10.93 8.35
CA VAL A 269 -28.42 -10.03 9.30
C VAL A 269 -28.56 -10.68 10.68
N GLY A 270 -28.98 -11.95 10.74
CA GLY A 270 -29.08 -12.71 11.99
C GLY A 270 -27.74 -12.82 12.71
N VAL A 271 -26.68 -13.13 11.97
CA VAL A 271 -25.31 -13.22 12.47
C VAL A 271 -24.81 -11.87 12.97
N LEU A 272 -25.02 -10.79 12.22
CA LEU A 272 -24.62 -9.43 12.62
C LEU A 272 -25.27 -9.00 13.94
N LYS A 273 -26.58 -9.23 14.10
CA LYS A 273 -27.29 -8.93 15.36
C LYS A 273 -26.74 -9.74 16.52
N THR A 274 -26.46 -11.02 16.30
CA THR A 274 -25.91 -11.93 17.30
C THR A 274 -24.49 -11.52 17.70
N ALA A 275 -23.62 -11.27 16.72
CA ALA A 275 -22.25 -10.82 16.91
C ALA A 275 -22.19 -9.52 17.71
N TYR A 276 -23.07 -8.55 17.41
CA TYR A 276 -23.16 -7.31 18.18
C TYR A 276 -23.55 -7.56 19.64
N ARG A 277 -24.55 -8.41 19.91
CA ARG A 277 -24.97 -8.75 21.29
C ARG A 277 -23.85 -9.40 22.09
N VAL A 278 -23.09 -10.30 21.47
CA VAL A 278 -21.91 -10.94 22.08
C VAL A 278 -20.85 -9.87 22.39
N ALA A 279 -20.47 -9.06 21.40
CA ALA A 279 -19.49 -7.99 21.58
C ALA A 279 -19.88 -6.99 22.68
N LEU A 280 -21.17 -6.64 22.78
CA LEU A 280 -21.70 -5.77 23.82
C LEU A 280 -21.59 -6.40 25.21
N THR A 281 -21.95 -7.69 25.33
CA THR A 281 -21.88 -8.44 26.59
C THR A 281 -20.44 -8.54 27.10
N GLU A 282 -19.49 -8.83 26.21
CA GLU A 282 -18.07 -8.86 26.54
C GLU A 282 -17.55 -7.48 26.97
N SER A 283 -17.96 -6.42 26.27
CA SER A 283 -17.60 -5.04 26.60
C SER A 283 -18.10 -4.63 27.99
N ILE A 284 -19.35 -4.98 28.34
CA ILE A 284 -19.94 -4.74 29.68
C ILE A 284 -19.22 -5.55 30.76
N THR A 285 -18.90 -6.81 30.47
CA THR A 285 -18.20 -7.71 31.41
C THR A 285 -16.79 -7.21 31.69
N ALA A 286 -16.06 -6.79 30.66
CA ALA A 286 -14.72 -6.22 30.79
C ALA A 286 -14.71 -4.91 31.61
N ARG A 287 -15.72 -4.04 31.42
CA ARG A 287 -15.87 -2.81 32.21
C ARG A 287 -16.18 -3.12 33.68
N SER A 288 -17.07 -4.07 33.94
CA SER A 288 -17.43 -4.50 35.30
C SER A 288 -16.24 -5.10 36.05
N ALA A 289 -15.42 -5.92 35.38
CA ALA A 289 -14.20 -6.50 35.96
C ALA A 289 -13.12 -5.45 36.29
N THR A 290 -13.06 -4.37 35.51
CA THR A 290 -12.11 -3.27 35.76
C THR A 290 -12.50 -2.49 37.02
N LEU A 291 -13.81 -2.20 37.20
CA LEU A 291 -14.32 -1.46 38.36
C LEU A 291 -14.15 -2.22 39.69
N THR A 292 -14.31 -3.54 39.69
CA THR A 292 -14.10 -4.37 40.89
C THR A 292 -12.63 -4.42 41.30
N THR A 293 -11.71 -4.40 40.33
CA THR A 293 -10.26 -4.38 40.57
C THR A 293 -9.80 -3.05 41.22
N GLU A 294 -10.38 -1.93 40.80
CA GLU A 294 -10.06 -0.61 41.36
C GLU A 294 -10.56 -0.42 42.79
N HIS A 295 -11.78 -0.88 43.11
CA HIS A 295 -12.32 -0.83 44.47
C HIS A 295 -11.55 -1.73 45.45
N GLY A 296 -11.06 -2.88 44.98
CA GLY A 296 -10.19 -3.76 45.77
C GLY A 296 -8.83 -3.12 46.11
N GLN A 297 -8.30 -2.25 45.25
CA GLN A 297 -7.03 -1.55 45.51
C GLN A 297 -7.17 -0.31 46.40
N GLN A 298 -8.32 0.38 46.39
CA GLN A 298 -8.58 1.48 47.33
C GLN A 298 -8.77 0.99 48.76
N GLY A 299 -9.41 -0.18 48.97
CA GLY A 299 -9.54 -0.79 50.30
C GLY A 299 -8.21 -1.24 50.94
N ARG A 300 -7.19 -1.52 50.13
CA ARG A 300 -5.87 -2.01 50.63
C ARG A 300 -4.85 -0.90 50.91
N LYS A 301 -5.17 0.36 50.62
CA LYS A 301 -4.28 1.52 50.86
C LYS A 301 -4.52 2.25 52.19
N GLN A 302 -5.46 1.83 53.05
CA GLN A 302 -5.74 2.53 54.31
C GLN A 302 -4.99 2.06 55.57
N LEU A 303 -4.12 1.03 55.51
CA LEU A 303 -3.36 0.60 56.69
C LEU A 303 -1.86 0.41 56.42
N VAL A 304 -1.22 1.44 55.86
CA VAL A 304 0.23 1.61 56.03
C VAL A 304 0.47 3.03 56.55
N THR A 305 0.37 3.17 57.87
CA THR A 305 0.93 4.30 58.60
C THR A 305 2.43 4.35 58.31
N ARG A 306 2.82 5.21 57.37
CA ARG A 306 4.24 5.52 57.13
C ARG A 306 4.81 6.17 58.40
N PRO A 307 5.86 5.63 59.02
CA PRO A 307 6.60 6.38 60.03
C PRO A 307 7.17 7.66 59.40
N ARG A 308 6.99 8.80 60.09
CA ARG A 308 7.59 10.09 59.75
C ARG A 308 9.11 9.91 59.63
N SER A 309 9.62 9.86 58.40
CA SER A 309 11.04 10.08 58.14
C SER A 309 11.29 11.58 58.06
N THR A 310 12.27 12.03 58.83
CA THR A 310 12.76 13.40 58.88
C THR A 310 13.37 13.84 57.55
N PRO A 311 13.31 15.14 57.23
CA PRO A 311 13.93 15.67 56.00
C PRO A 311 15.45 15.63 56.14
N LYS A 312 16.11 14.77 55.36
CA LYS A 312 17.55 14.87 55.14
C LYS A 312 17.82 15.97 54.12
N CYS A 313 18.33 17.08 54.62
CA CYS A 313 19.04 18.09 53.85
C CYS A 313 20.34 17.45 53.33
N SER A 314 20.51 17.34 52.01
CA SER A 314 21.79 16.98 51.40
C SER A 314 22.17 18.03 50.38
N ALA A 315 23.06 18.90 50.84
CA ALA A 315 23.81 19.86 50.07
C ALA A 315 24.72 19.18 49.01
N CYS A 316 25.03 19.99 47.99
CA CYS A 316 26.30 20.06 47.26
C CYS A 316 27.04 18.77 46.87
N LYS A 317 27.13 18.54 45.55
CA LYS A 317 28.43 18.45 44.83
C LYS A 317 28.21 18.33 43.32
N GLN A 318 28.47 19.42 42.60
CA GLN A 318 29.15 19.38 41.29
C GLN A 318 30.67 19.20 41.57
N PRO A 319 31.47 18.58 40.68
CA PRO A 319 31.91 19.22 39.42
C PRO A 319 32.11 18.26 38.23
N GLY A 320 32.10 18.81 37.02
CA GLY A 320 32.48 18.06 35.81
C GLY A 320 32.19 18.79 34.51
N HIS A 321 33.01 19.78 34.21
CA HIS A 321 33.09 20.51 32.94
C HIS A 321 33.14 19.59 31.70
N ASN A 322 32.39 19.94 30.65
CA ASN A 322 32.98 20.22 29.32
C ASN A 322 31.96 20.94 28.42
N ARG A 323 32.28 22.19 28.07
CA ARG A 323 31.60 23.01 27.07
C ARG A 323 32.42 23.03 25.78
N LEU A 324 31.73 23.44 24.70
CA LEU A 324 32.18 24.01 23.42
C LEU A 324 32.23 22.98 22.27
N LYS A 325 31.59 23.17 21.10
CA LYS A 325 31.07 24.37 20.41
C LYS A 325 29.84 24.01 19.55
N CYS A 326 28.88 24.94 19.45
CA CYS A 326 27.96 25.07 18.30
C CYS A 326 28.45 26.24 17.44
N PRO A 327 28.51 26.13 16.10
CA PRO A 327 28.74 27.27 15.24
C PRO A 327 27.45 28.05 14.99
N MET A 328 27.58 29.38 14.97
CA MET A 328 26.53 30.31 14.54
C MET A 328 26.36 30.27 13.03
N ILE A 329 25.11 30.51 12.64
CA ILE A 329 24.65 30.83 11.29
C ILE A 329 24.84 32.34 11.11
N GLU A 330 25.47 32.74 10.02
CA GLU A 330 25.25 34.05 9.36
C GLU A 330 24.30 33.85 8.18
#